data_AF-A0A970S8E8-F1
#
_entry.id   AF-A0A970S8E8-F1
#
_cell.length_a   1.000
_cell.length_b   1.000
_cell.length_c   1.000
_cell.angle_alpha   90.00
_cell.angle_beta   90.00
_cell.angle_gamma   90.00
#
_symmetry.space_group_name_H-M   'P 1'
#
loop_
_entity.id
_entity.type
_entity.pdbx_description
1 polymer ?
#
loop_
_entity_poly.entity_id
_entity_poly.type
_entity_poly.pdbx_seq_one_letter_code
_entity_poly.pdbx_strand_id
1 'polypeptide(L)'
;GYGGSGGALKAMGALEMGLTEEDLPPLVSAWRSSNPSIVSFWWDVDRAAMKAVKEKPATDTHGICFVYQSGMLFIILPSGRRLAYVKPRIGENRFGGDCITYEGVGSTKKWERIDSYGPKIVENIVQATARDILCYAMQTLRHCFITMHIHDELVIEADSRMSLDAVCKQMSRTPPWAKGLKLHADGYETDFYKKD
;
A
#
# COMPACT_ATOMS: atom_id res chain seq x y z
N GLY A 1 3.01 0.90 -8.13
CA GLY A 1 2.22 0.69 -9.37
C GLY A 1 3.12 0.88 -10.58
N TYR A 2 2.78 0.51 -11.83
CA TYR A 2 1.46 0.47 -12.50
C TYR A 2 1.00 -0.95 -12.88
N GLY A 3 0.41 -1.60 -11.88
CA GLY A 3 -0.41 -2.79 -12.03
C GLY A 3 -1.86 -2.49 -12.43
N GLY A 4 -2.20 -1.22 -12.76
CA GLY A 4 -3.42 -0.87 -13.50
C GLY A 4 -3.19 -0.97 -15.02
N SER A 5 -4.27 -0.92 -15.82
CA SER A 5 -4.20 -0.83 -17.29
C SER A 5 -4.19 0.64 -17.75
N GLY A 6 -4.28 0.90 -19.06
CA GLY A 6 -4.39 2.25 -19.61
C GLY A 6 -5.53 3.08 -18.98
N GLY A 7 -6.59 2.45 -18.49
CA GLY A 7 -7.67 3.15 -17.76
C GLY A 7 -7.20 3.82 -16.46
N ALA A 8 -6.21 3.25 -15.77
CA ALA A 8 -5.61 3.89 -14.60
C ALA A 8 -4.78 5.13 -14.98
N LEU A 9 -4.07 5.08 -16.12
CA LEU A 9 -3.33 6.24 -16.64
C LEU A 9 -4.29 7.35 -17.08
N LYS A 10 -5.41 7.02 -17.73
CA LYS A 10 -6.46 8.01 -18.04
C LYS A 10 -6.99 8.70 -16.79
N ALA A 11 -7.28 7.94 -15.73
CA ALA A 11 -7.75 8.47 -14.46
C ALA A 11 -6.70 9.36 -13.73
N MET A 12 -5.42 9.20 -14.06
CA MET A 12 -4.32 10.03 -13.56
C MET A 12 -4.04 11.27 -14.45
N GLY A 13 -4.91 11.57 -15.43
CA GLY A 13 -4.79 12.76 -16.28
C GLY A 13 -3.83 12.60 -17.45
N ALA A 14 -3.44 11.38 -17.83
CA ALA A 14 -2.48 11.16 -18.92
C ALA A 14 -2.89 11.82 -20.25
N LEU A 15 -4.20 11.87 -20.54
CA LEU A 15 -4.72 12.53 -21.75
C LEU A 15 -4.60 14.06 -21.67
N GLU A 16 -4.78 14.64 -20.48
CA GLU A 16 -4.61 16.07 -20.24
C GLU A 16 -3.12 16.50 -20.31
N MET A 17 -2.22 15.54 -20.08
CA MET A 17 -0.76 15.70 -20.22
C MET A 17 -0.27 15.50 -21.67
N GLY A 18 -1.17 15.32 -22.64
CA GLY A 18 -0.84 15.24 -24.07
C GLY A 18 -0.54 13.83 -24.60
N LEU A 19 -0.77 12.78 -23.82
CA LEU A 19 -0.67 11.40 -24.30
C LEU A 19 -1.95 10.99 -25.03
N THR A 20 -1.83 10.20 -26.10
CA THR A 20 -3.01 9.61 -26.75
C THR A 20 -3.40 8.30 -26.06
N GLU A 21 -4.64 7.83 -26.27
CA GLU A 21 -5.08 6.55 -25.72
C GLU A 21 -4.24 5.36 -26.22
N GLU A 22 -3.72 5.47 -27.44
CA GLU A 22 -2.89 4.46 -28.10
C GLU A 22 -1.48 4.38 -27.47
N ASP A 23 -1.01 5.47 -26.87
CA ASP A 23 0.31 5.54 -26.22
C ASP A 23 0.33 4.88 -24.82
N LEU A 24 -0.84 4.74 -24.18
CA LEU A 24 -0.93 4.27 -22.80
C LEU A 24 -0.51 2.80 -22.63
N PRO A 25 -0.96 1.83 -23.46
CA PRO A 25 -0.53 0.44 -23.31
C PRO A 25 0.99 0.23 -23.48
N PRO A 26 1.67 0.81 -24.48
CA PRO A 26 3.13 0.75 -24.60
C PRO A 26 3.86 1.28 -23.35
N LEU A 27 3.40 2.39 -22.76
CA LEU A 27 4.00 2.96 -21.55
C LEU A 27 3.88 2.02 -20.35
N VAL A 28 2.69 1.43 -20.14
CA VAL A 28 2.48 0.44 -19.07
C VAL A 28 3.39 -0.77 -19.28
N SER A 29 3.49 -1.26 -20.51
CA SER A 29 4.35 -2.40 -20.85
C SER A 29 5.84 -2.10 -20.61
N ALA A 30 6.32 -0.96 -21.11
CA ALA A 30 7.72 -0.53 -20.98
C ALA A 30 8.16 -0.44 -19.51
N TRP A 31 7.31 0.10 -18.65
CA TRP A 31 7.64 0.18 -17.22
C TRP A 31 7.61 -1.18 -16.54
N ARG A 32 6.64 -2.06 -16.86
CA ARG A 32 6.60 -3.42 -16.30
C ARG A 32 7.87 -4.19 -16.67
N SER A 33 8.32 -4.05 -17.91
CA SER A 33 9.58 -4.65 -18.38
C SER A 33 10.81 -4.06 -17.69
N SER A 34 10.78 -2.76 -17.36
CA SER A 34 11.88 -2.08 -16.66
C SER A 34 11.89 -2.36 -15.15
N ASN A 35 10.78 -2.86 -14.58
CA ASN A 35 10.62 -3.08 -13.14
C ASN A 35 10.25 -4.54 -12.81
N PRO A 36 11.06 -5.53 -13.25
CA PRO A 36 10.70 -6.94 -13.15
C PRO A 36 10.53 -7.42 -11.72
N SER A 37 11.31 -6.91 -10.76
CA SER A 37 11.19 -7.28 -9.34
C SER A 37 9.85 -6.85 -8.74
N ILE A 38 9.33 -5.68 -9.14
CA ILE A 38 8.02 -5.20 -8.66
C ILE A 38 6.91 -6.06 -9.26
N VAL A 39 7.01 -6.40 -10.55
CA VAL A 39 6.05 -7.28 -11.22
C VAL A 39 6.07 -8.68 -10.61
N SER A 40 7.26 -9.24 -10.32
CA SER A 40 7.38 -10.53 -9.64
C SER A 40 6.69 -10.50 -8.29
N PHE A 41 6.95 -9.47 -7.48
CA PHE A 41 6.36 -9.33 -6.16
C PHE A 41 4.82 -9.34 -6.20
N TRP A 42 4.20 -8.67 -7.18
CA TRP A 42 2.76 -8.72 -7.36
C TRP A 42 2.24 -10.13 -7.58
N TRP A 43 2.89 -10.90 -8.45
CA TRP A 43 2.46 -12.25 -8.77
C TRP A 43 2.85 -13.29 -7.72
N ASP A 44 3.92 -13.05 -6.95
CA ASP A 44 4.25 -13.83 -5.77
C ASP A 44 3.16 -13.70 -4.71
N VAL A 45 2.69 -12.47 -4.46
CA VAL A 45 1.57 -12.18 -3.55
C VAL A 45 0.26 -12.80 -4.07
N ASP A 46 0.00 -12.69 -5.37
CA ASP A 46 -1.18 -13.30 -6.00
C ASP A 46 -1.20 -14.82 -5.78
N ARG A 47 -0.10 -15.50 -6.12
CA ARG A 47 0.06 -16.95 -5.93
C ARG A 47 -0.10 -17.35 -4.46
N ALA A 48 0.55 -16.64 -3.55
CA ALA A 48 0.49 -16.94 -2.12
C ALA A 48 -0.96 -16.82 -1.60
N ALA A 49 -1.66 -15.74 -1.96
CA ALA A 49 -3.04 -15.51 -1.56
C ALA A 49 -4.02 -16.53 -2.18
N MET A 50 -3.87 -16.85 -3.47
CA MET A 50 -4.68 -17.85 -4.17
C MET A 50 -4.53 -19.22 -3.53
N LYS A 51 -3.28 -19.61 -3.22
CA LYS A 51 -2.96 -20.87 -2.55
C LYS A 51 -3.56 -20.94 -1.14
N ALA A 52 -3.45 -19.87 -0.36
CA ALA A 52 -4.06 -19.79 0.98
C ALA A 52 -5.58 -19.93 0.94
N VAL A 53 -6.25 -19.36 -0.07
CA VAL A 53 -7.72 -19.47 -0.23
C VAL A 53 -8.14 -20.85 -0.74
N LYS A 54 -7.39 -21.45 -1.67
CA LYS A 54 -7.75 -22.71 -2.33
C LYS A 54 -7.42 -23.93 -1.47
N GLU A 55 -6.17 -24.01 -1.00
CA GLU A 55 -5.65 -25.21 -0.33
C GLU A 55 -5.87 -25.15 1.19
N LYS A 56 -6.04 -23.93 1.74
CA LYS A 56 -6.18 -23.62 3.18
C LYS A 56 -4.94 -23.76 4.09
N PRO A 57 -3.73 -24.21 3.70
CA PRO A 57 -2.58 -24.02 4.57
C PRO A 57 -2.18 -22.54 4.61
N ALA A 58 -1.47 -22.15 5.66
CA ALA A 58 -0.78 -20.88 5.67
C ALA A 58 0.28 -20.87 4.55
N THR A 59 0.39 -19.76 3.84
CA THR A 59 1.44 -19.51 2.85
C THR A 59 2.20 -18.25 3.22
N ASP A 60 3.40 -18.09 2.71
CA ASP A 60 4.20 -16.90 2.93
C ASP A 60 4.97 -16.50 1.69
N THR A 61 5.26 -15.20 1.58
CA THR A 61 6.20 -14.67 0.60
C THR A 61 6.73 -13.33 1.10
N HIS A 62 8.03 -13.07 0.93
CA HIS A 62 8.66 -11.78 1.30
C HIS A 62 8.42 -11.37 2.78
N GLY A 63 8.29 -12.34 3.69
CA GLY A 63 7.98 -12.07 5.11
C GLY A 63 6.52 -11.68 5.39
N ILE A 64 5.63 -11.83 4.40
CA ILE A 64 4.19 -11.61 4.52
C ILE A 64 3.51 -12.98 4.57
N CYS A 65 2.69 -13.20 5.59
CA CYS A 65 2.00 -14.47 5.78
C CYS A 65 0.51 -14.36 5.40
N PHE A 66 -0.02 -15.37 4.75
CA PHE A 66 -1.40 -15.47 4.28
C PHE A 66 -2.06 -16.66 4.97
N VAL A 67 -3.12 -16.40 5.72
CA VAL A 67 -3.80 -17.42 6.53
C VAL A 67 -5.29 -17.36 6.29
N TYR A 68 -5.88 -18.47 5.87
CA TYR A 68 -7.34 -18.62 5.85
C TYR A 68 -7.82 -19.14 7.21
N GLN A 69 -8.63 -18.36 7.92
CA GLN A 69 -9.16 -18.71 9.24
C GLN A 69 -10.58 -18.19 9.38
N SER A 70 -11.51 -19.05 9.84
CA SER A 70 -12.88 -18.66 10.19
C SER A 70 -13.63 -17.87 9.10
N GLY A 71 -13.45 -18.25 7.83
CA GLY A 71 -14.10 -17.56 6.70
C GLY A 71 -13.45 -16.23 6.31
N MET A 72 -12.25 -15.93 6.80
CA MET A 72 -11.46 -14.75 6.45
C MET A 72 -10.10 -15.16 5.91
N LEU A 73 -9.59 -14.42 4.91
CA LEU A 73 -8.17 -14.43 4.57
C LEU A 73 -7.52 -13.29 5.34
N PHE A 74 -6.52 -13.62 6.13
CA PHE A 74 -5.65 -12.67 6.79
C PHE A 74 -4.33 -12.57 6.04
N ILE A 75 -3.95 -11.35 5.69
CA ILE A 75 -2.60 -11.02 5.25
C ILE A 75 -1.89 -10.35 6.42
N ILE A 76 -0.85 -11.01 6.94
CA ILE A 76 -0.11 -10.62 8.13
C ILE A 76 1.21 -10.00 7.67
N LEU A 77 1.39 -8.71 7.97
CA LEU A 77 2.58 -7.94 7.60
C LEU A 77 3.72 -8.18 8.61
N PRO A 78 4.99 -7.88 8.25
CA PRO A 78 6.11 -7.94 9.19
C PRO A 78 5.93 -7.11 10.47
N SER A 79 5.13 -6.05 10.42
CA SER A 79 4.73 -5.24 11.58
C SER A 79 3.79 -5.97 12.56
N GLY A 80 3.27 -7.14 12.18
CA GLY A 80 2.21 -7.87 12.90
C GLY A 80 0.79 -7.43 12.52
N ARG A 81 0.61 -6.38 11.72
CA ARG A 81 -0.71 -5.94 11.24
C ARG A 81 -1.37 -7.05 10.42
N ARG A 82 -2.68 -7.24 10.65
CA ARG A 82 -3.53 -8.18 9.88
C ARG A 82 -4.51 -7.41 9.00
N LEU A 83 -4.44 -7.63 7.68
CA LEU A 83 -5.46 -7.19 6.72
C LEU A 83 -6.46 -8.34 6.54
N ALA A 84 -7.75 -8.06 6.72
CA ALA A 84 -8.80 -9.07 6.67
C ALA A 84 -9.64 -8.95 5.39
N TYR A 85 -9.78 -10.06 4.67
CA TYR A 85 -10.64 -10.19 3.49
C TYR A 85 -11.76 -11.18 3.81
N VAL A 86 -13.01 -10.71 3.77
CA VAL A 86 -14.18 -11.47 4.25
C VAL A 86 -14.67 -12.45 3.19
N LYS A 87 -14.94 -13.70 3.61
CA LYS A 87 -15.44 -14.81 2.76
C LYS A 87 -14.73 -14.89 1.40
N PRO A 88 -13.40 -15.03 1.41
CA PRO A 88 -12.64 -15.05 0.19
C PRO A 88 -12.87 -16.38 -0.53
N ARG A 89 -12.94 -16.34 -1.86
CA ARG A 89 -13.06 -17.53 -2.71
C ARG A 89 -12.42 -17.28 -4.06
N ILE A 90 -12.06 -18.35 -4.73
CA ILE A 90 -11.68 -18.30 -6.14
C ILE A 90 -12.94 -18.01 -6.96
N GLY A 91 -12.89 -16.97 -7.78
CA GLY A 91 -13.91 -16.62 -8.75
C GLY A 91 -13.27 -16.36 -10.10
N GLU A 92 -14.06 -15.84 -11.03
CA GLU A 92 -13.62 -15.51 -12.38
C GLU A 92 -13.57 -13.99 -12.51
N ASN A 93 -12.45 -13.46 -13.03
CA ASN A 93 -12.31 -12.05 -13.33
C ASN A 93 -13.04 -11.68 -14.63
N ARG A 94 -13.16 -10.38 -14.92
CA ARG A 94 -13.81 -9.87 -16.15
C ARG A 94 -13.20 -10.36 -17.48
N PHE A 95 -12.02 -10.98 -17.44
CA PHE A 95 -11.30 -11.50 -18.60
C PHE A 95 -11.31 -13.04 -18.67
N GLY A 96 -12.11 -13.71 -17.84
CA GLY A 96 -12.25 -15.17 -17.83
C GLY A 96 -11.15 -15.93 -17.08
N GLY A 97 -10.27 -15.23 -16.35
CA GLY A 97 -9.21 -15.86 -15.57
C GLY A 97 -9.59 -16.02 -14.10
N ASP A 98 -9.05 -17.03 -13.43
CA ASP A 98 -9.18 -17.22 -11.99
C ASP A 98 -8.68 -15.99 -11.22
N CYS A 99 -9.42 -15.56 -10.19
CA CYS A 99 -9.03 -14.48 -9.30
C CYS A 99 -9.56 -14.69 -7.87
N ILE A 100 -9.03 -13.93 -6.92
CA ILE A 100 -9.58 -13.88 -5.57
C ILE A 100 -10.75 -12.92 -5.56
N THR A 101 -11.88 -13.35 -5.01
CA THR A 101 -13.01 -12.47 -4.70
C THR A 101 -13.28 -12.48 -3.20
N TYR A 102 -13.72 -11.35 -2.65
CA TYR A 102 -14.07 -11.20 -1.23
C TYR A 102 -15.31 -10.31 -1.07
N GLU A 103 -15.93 -10.33 0.10
CA GLU A 103 -17.05 -9.45 0.42
C GLU A 103 -16.57 -8.16 1.10
N GLY A 104 -17.12 -7.03 0.69
CA GLY A 104 -16.81 -5.73 1.27
C GLY A 104 -17.64 -4.60 0.69
N VAL A 105 -17.35 -3.37 1.13
CA VAL A 105 -17.98 -2.17 0.57
C VAL A 105 -17.29 -1.81 -0.74
N GLY A 106 -17.98 -1.96 -1.86
CA GLY A 106 -17.44 -1.61 -3.17
C GLY A 106 -17.67 -0.15 -3.56
N SER A 107 -17.47 0.17 -4.84
CA SER A 107 -17.55 1.55 -5.35
C SER A 107 -18.96 2.14 -5.26
N THR A 108 -19.98 1.28 -5.27
CA THR A 108 -21.39 1.64 -5.10
C THR A 108 -21.77 1.97 -3.65
N LYS A 109 -20.80 1.90 -2.71
CA LYS A 109 -21.00 2.00 -1.26
C LYS A 109 -21.95 0.94 -0.68
N LYS A 110 -22.20 -0.16 -1.41
CA LYS A 110 -22.99 -1.31 -0.96
C LYS A 110 -22.08 -2.47 -0.61
N TRP A 111 -22.59 -3.39 0.22
CA TRP A 111 -21.95 -4.66 0.47
C TRP A 111 -22.07 -5.54 -0.77
N GLU A 112 -20.94 -5.83 -1.40
CA GLU A 112 -20.88 -6.58 -2.64
C GLU A 112 -19.66 -7.48 -2.67
N ARG A 113 -19.59 -8.32 -3.71
CA ARG A 113 -18.43 -9.15 -3.95
C ARG A 113 -17.47 -8.42 -4.86
N ILE A 114 -16.24 -8.26 -4.38
CA ILE A 114 -15.18 -7.49 -5.02
C ILE A 114 -14.14 -8.46 -5.54
N ASP A 115 -13.73 -8.30 -6.80
CA ASP A 115 -12.59 -9.00 -7.38
C ASP A 115 -11.26 -8.36 -6.97
N SER A 116 -10.22 -9.18 -6.88
CA SER A 116 -8.87 -8.77 -6.52
C SER A 116 -7.84 -9.61 -7.26
N TYR A 117 -6.64 -9.06 -7.32
CA TYR A 117 -5.50 -9.62 -8.01
C TYR A 117 -4.22 -9.07 -7.35
N GLY A 118 -3.09 -9.73 -7.55
CA GLY A 118 -1.79 -9.42 -6.95
C GLY A 118 -1.50 -7.94 -6.76
N PRO A 119 -1.46 -7.13 -7.84
CA PRO A 119 -1.24 -5.69 -7.74
C PRO A 119 -2.19 -4.93 -6.79
N LYS A 120 -3.48 -5.23 -6.78
CA LYS A 120 -4.47 -4.60 -5.87
C LYS A 120 -4.27 -5.04 -4.42
N ILE A 121 -3.87 -6.30 -4.20
CA ILE A 121 -3.51 -6.79 -2.87
C ILE A 121 -2.23 -6.09 -2.39
N VAL A 122 -1.22 -5.98 -3.25
CA VAL A 122 0.04 -5.30 -2.95
C VAL A 122 -0.17 -3.82 -2.66
N GLU A 123 -1.10 -3.14 -3.34
CA GLU A 123 -1.47 -1.76 -3.00
C GLU A 123 -1.92 -1.63 -1.54
N ASN A 124 -2.81 -2.51 -1.07
CA ASN A 124 -3.25 -2.53 0.32
C ASN A 124 -2.09 -2.84 1.29
N ILE A 125 -1.21 -3.78 0.94
CA ILE A 125 -0.02 -4.13 1.73
C ILE A 125 0.90 -2.91 1.89
N VAL A 126 1.18 -2.20 0.80
CA VAL A 126 2.05 -1.03 0.80
C VAL A 126 1.44 0.12 1.61
N GLN A 127 0.16 0.43 1.41
CA GLN A 127 -0.54 1.47 2.19
C GLN A 127 -0.55 1.13 3.69
N ALA A 128 -0.81 -0.13 4.03
CA ALA A 128 -0.81 -0.59 5.42
C ALA A 128 0.59 -0.53 6.05
N THR A 129 1.63 -0.88 5.29
CA THR A 129 3.03 -0.78 5.72
C THR A 129 3.44 0.68 5.93
N ALA A 130 3.07 1.59 5.02
CA ALA A 130 3.33 3.02 5.13
C ALA A 130 2.65 3.61 6.39
N ARG A 131 1.40 3.23 6.65
CA ARG A 131 0.70 3.59 7.89
C ARG A 131 1.45 3.12 9.13
N ASP A 132 1.94 1.88 9.15
CA ASP A 132 2.66 1.34 10.31
C ASP A 132 3.99 2.07 10.55
N ILE A 133 4.67 2.49 9.49
CA ILE A 133 5.89 3.32 9.57
C ILE A 133 5.55 4.70 10.16
N LEU A 134 4.50 5.37 9.67
CA LEU A 134 4.08 6.67 10.19
C LEU A 134 3.69 6.56 11.67
N CYS A 135 2.92 5.54 12.05
CA CYS A 135 2.57 5.30 13.45
C CYS A 135 3.83 5.10 14.32
N TYR A 136 4.87 4.41 13.83
CA TYR A 136 6.12 4.28 14.55
C TYR A 136 6.86 5.62 14.72
N ALA A 137 6.86 6.47 13.69
CA ALA A 137 7.41 7.82 13.77
C ALA A 137 6.65 8.68 14.80
N MET A 138 5.31 8.65 14.80
CA MET A 138 4.48 9.33 15.80
C MET A 138 4.79 8.85 17.23
N GLN A 139 5.00 7.54 17.43
CA GLN A 139 5.39 7.00 18.73
C GLN A 139 6.80 7.43 19.17
N THR A 140 7.70 7.64 18.21
CA THR A 140 9.04 8.18 18.45
C THR A 140 8.97 9.65 18.88
N LEU A 141 8.13 10.43 18.21
CA LEU A 141 7.89 11.85 18.44
C LEU A 141 6.77 12.12 19.47
N ARG A 142 6.37 11.13 20.28
CA ARG A 142 5.26 11.23 21.24
C ARG A 142 5.43 12.31 22.34
N HIS A 143 6.64 12.85 22.46
CA HIS A 143 6.98 13.92 23.40
C HIS A 143 6.76 15.31 22.78
N CYS A 144 6.53 15.40 21.48
CA CYS A 144 6.14 16.61 20.77
C CYS A 144 4.61 16.76 20.77
N PHE A 145 4.13 17.99 20.60
CA PHE A 145 2.70 18.24 20.43
C PHE A 145 2.32 18.08 18.94
N ILE A 146 2.00 16.83 18.56
CA ILE A 146 1.51 16.51 17.21
C ILE A 146 0.08 17.03 17.07
N THR A 147 -0.14 18.05 16.24
CA THR A 147 -1.44 18.69 16.06
C THR A 147 -2.30 17.97 15.02
N MET A 148 -1.66 17.45 13.96
CA MET A 148 -2.31 16.63 12.94
C MET A 148 -1.29 15.80 12.15
N HIS A 149 -1.80 14.86 11.35
CA HIS A 149 -1.04 14.15 10.34
C HIS A 149 -1.86 14.11 9.04
N ILE A 150 -1.19 14.23 7.90
CA ILE A 150 -1.84 14.27 6.58
C ILE A 150 -0.98 13.43 5.64
N HIS A 151 -1.58 12.43 5.00
CA HIS A 151 -0.82 11.45 4.21
C HIS A 151 0.34 10.85 5.02
N ASP A 152 1.58 11.15 4.64
CA ASP A 152 2.84 10.76 5.26
C ASP A 152 3.50 11.88 6.08
N GLU A 153 2.84 13.02 6.24
CA GLU A 153 3.31 14.19 6.96
C GLU A 153 2.83 14.23 8.42
N LEU A 154 3.69 14.78 9.29
CA LEU A 154 3.35 15.12 10.68
C LEU A 154 3.47 16.62 10.89
N VAL A 155 2.47 17.22 11.51
CA VAL A 155 2.48 18.63 11.91
C VAL A 155 2.64 18.70 13.42
N ILE A 156 3.67 19.41 13.84
CA ILE A 156 4.08 19.53 15.24
C ILE A 156 4.12 21.00 15.61
N GLU A 157 3.45 21.35 16.69
CA GLU A 157 3.67 22.64 17.35
C GLU A 157 4.89 22.50 18.26
N ALA A 158 5.89 23.35 18.03
CA ALA A 158 7.18 23.26 18.68
C ALA A 158 7.67 24.63 19.14
N ASP A 159 8.50 24.63 20.19
CA ASP A 159 9.31 25.78 20.57
C ASP A 159 10.28 26.12 19.43
N SER A 160 10.49 27.40 19.13
CA SER A 160 11.33 27.86 18.02
C SER A 160 12.82 27.46 18.14
N ARG A 161 13.24 26.95 19.30
CA ARG A 161 14.58 26.39 19.52
C ARG A 161 14.67 24.91 19.12
N MET A 162 13.56 24.24 18.86
CA MET A 162 13.54 22.84 18.43
C MET A 162 14.19 22.73 17.04
N SER A 163 15.14 21.82 16.90
CA SER A 163 15.82 21.61 15.61
C SER A 163 14.96 20.75 14.68
N LEU A 164 14.57 21.31 13.53
CA LEU A 164 13.92 20.57 12.45
C LEU A 164 14.72 19.34 12.00
N ASP A 165 16.04 19.48 11.81
CA ASP A 165 16.92 18.36 11.45
C ASP A 165 16.85 17.22 12.49
N ALA A 166 16.78 17.55 13.78
CA ALA A 166 16.60 16.54 14.82
C ALA A 166 15.24 15.84 14.74
N VAL A 167 14.16 16.56 14.39
CA VAL A 167 12.82 15.97 14.18
C VAL A 167 12.83 15.06 12.94
N CYS A 168 13.35 15.53 11.81
CA CYS A 168 13.47 14.73 10.58
C CYS A 168 14.31 13.46 10.80
N LYS A 169 15.43 13.55 11.53
CA LYS A 169 16.23 12.38 11.92
C LYS A 169 15.46 11.38 12.78
N GLN A 170 14.61 11.86 13.68
CA GLN A 170 13.76 10.99 14.51
C GLN A 170 12.64 10.33 13.69
N MET A 171 11.99 11.08 12.81
CA MET A 171 10.96 10.58 11.89
C MET A 171 11.52 9.55 10.89
N SER A 172 12.78 9.72 10.48
CA SER A 172 13.49 8.80 9.58
C SER A 172 13.95 7.49 10.23
N ARG A 173 13.66 7.26 11.53
CA ARG A 173 14.11 6.03 12.21
C ARG A 173 13.34 4.82 11.70
N THR A 174 14.07 3.88 11.11
CA THR A 174 13.51 2.61 10.65
C THR A 174 12.99 1.76 11.83
N PRO A 175 11.73 1.29 11.78
CA PRO A 175 11.21 0.34 12.77
C PRO A 175 12.02 -0.96 12.82
N PRO A 176 12.14 -1.63 13.99
CA PRO A 176 12.91 -2.89 14.10
C PRO A 176 12.46 -4.00 13.15
N TRP A 177 11.16 -4.06 12.83
CA TRP A 177 10.57 -5.04 11.92
C TRP A 177 10.82 -4.73 10.42
N ALA A 178 11.30 -3.52 10.09
CA ALA A 178 11.51 -3.04 8.72
C ALA A 178 13.01 -2.88 8.38
N LYS A 179 13.87 -3.70 8.97
CA LYS A 179 15.33 -3.57 8.83
C LYS A 179 15.77 -3.49 7.37
N GLY A 180 16.57 -2.48 7.05
CA GLY A 180 17.07 -2.24 5.68
C GLY A 180 16.20 -1.30 4.85
N LEU A 181 14.99 -0.95 5.30
CA LEU A 181 14.19 0.10 4.68
C LEU A 181 14.85 1.46 4.90
N LYS A 182 15.19 2.12 3.79
CA LYS A 182 15.75 3.48 3.78
C LYS A 182 14.60 4.48 3.90
N LEU A 183 14.45 5.07 5.08
CA LEU A 183 13.49 6.13 5.34
C LEU A 183 14.22 7.47 5.34
N HIS A 184 13.61 8.45 4.67
CA HIS A 184 14.05 9.83 4.65
C HIS A 184 12.83 10.69 4.93
N ALA A 185 12.95 11.58 5.91
CA ALA A 185 11.98 12.62 6.19
C ALA A 185 12.58 13.97 5.78
N ASP A 186 11.76 14.79 5.16
CA ASP A 186 12.04 16.19 4.90
C ASP A 186 10.95 17.03 5.57
N GLY A 187 11.21 18.31 5.79
CA GLY A 187 10.27 19.18 6.46
C GLY A 187 10.66 20.65 6.38
N TYR A 188 9.80 21.50 6.92
CA TYR A 188 10.01 22.93 6.97
C TYR A 188 9.36 23.51 8.24
N GLU A 189 9.81 24.70 8.63
CA GLU A 189 9.27 25.47 9.74
C GLU A 189 8.39 26.61 9.18
N THR A 190 7.24 26.86 9.81
CA THR A 190 6.32 27.92 9.40
C THR A 190 5.44 28.34 10.59
N ASP A 191 5.09 29.63 10.66
CA ASP A 191 4.20 30.15 11.71
C ASP A 191 2.73 29.73 11.52
N PHE A 192 2.37 29.31 10.30
CA PHE A 192 1.03 28.85 9.94
C PHE A 192 1.11 27.70 8.94
N TYR A 193 0.17 26.76 9.04
CA TYR A 193 0.07 25.64 8.13
C TYR A 193 -0.15 26.13 6.68
N LYS A 194 0.66 25.61 5.76
CA LYS A 194 0.52 25.84 4.33
C LYS A 194 0.16 24.50 3.70
N LYS A 195 -0.92 24.50 2.92
CA LYS A 195 -1.31 23.35 2.14
C LYS A 195 -0.51 23.40 0.84
N ASP A 196 0.44 22.51 0.68
CA ASP A 196 1.04 22.19 -0.61
C ASP A 196 0.11 21.28 -1.44
#